data_AF-F5LEZ7-F1
#
_entry.id   AF-F5LEZ7-F1
#
_cell.length_a   1.000
_cell.length_b   1.000
_cell.length_c   1.000
_cell.angle_alpha   90.00
_cell.angle_beta   90.00
_cell.angle_gamma   90.00
#
_symmetry.space_group_name_H-M   'P 1'
#
loop_
_entity.id
_entity.type
_entity.pdbx_description
1 polymer ?
#
loop_
_entity_poly.entity_id
_entity_poly.type
_entity_poly.pdbx_seq_one_letter_code
_entity_poly.pdbx_strand_id
1 'polypeptide(L)' 'MIKQYFAEVVLDESATLSDSLNSLVDRAENEFGTSYIEIASIVPTKPDRFTVILNLDFNRKLGEDKA' A
#
# COMPACT_ATOMS: atom_id res chain seq x y z
N MET A 1 4.93 15.49 1.66
CA MET A 1 3.50 15.79 1.77
C MET A 1 2.86 14.43 1.84
N ILE A 2 2.03 14.16 2.84
CA ILE A 2 1.36 12.86 2.94
C ILE A 2 0.11 12.91 2.04
N LYS A 3 -0.03 11.95 1.15
CA LYS A 3 -1.25 11.74 0.35
C LYS A 3 -1.83 10.37 0.69
N GLN A 4 -3.16 10.27 0.59
CA GLN A 4 -3.85 8.99 0.73
C GLN A 4 -4.21 8.43 -0.63
N TYR A 5 -3.92 7.16 -0.83
CA TYR A 5 -4.28 6.40 -2.02
C TYR A 5 -5.20 5.25 -1.63
N PHE A 6 -6.29 5.09 -2.37
CA PHE A 6 -7.31 4.08 -2.14
C PHE A 6 -7.21 3.04 -3.24
N ALA A 7 -6.93 1.80 -2.86
CA ALA A 7 -6.81 0.68 -3.77
C ALA A 7 -7.85 -0.40 -3.43
N GLU A 8 -8.33 -1.09 -4.44
CA GLU A 8 -9.14 -2.30 -4.24
C GLU A 8 -8.24 -3.53 -4.45
N VAL A 9 -8.24 -4.43 -3.47
CA VAL A 9 -7.58 -5.73 -3.53
C VAL A 9 -8.64 -6.81 -3.57
N VAL A 10 -8.57 -7.64 -4.60
CA VAL A 10 -9.39 -8.84 -4.73
C VAL A 10 -8.47 -10.05 -4.57
N LEU A 11 -8.77 -10.92 -3.63
CA LEU A 11 -8.01 -12.15 -3.42
C LEU A 11 -8.49 -13.21 -4.41
N ASP A 12 -7.55 -13.84 -5.10
CA ASP A 12 -7.80 -15.09 -5.81
C ASP A 12 -7.59 -16.30 -4.87
N GLU A 13 -8.00 -17.49 -5.30
CA GLU A 13 -7.91 -18.71 -4.49
C GLU A 13 -6.45 -19.15 -4.21
N SER A 14 -5.47 -18.57 -4.89
CA SER A 14 -4.04 -18.92 -4.82
C SER A 14 -3.18 -17.89 -4.09
N ALA A 15 -3.68 -16.67 -3.88
CA ALA A 15 -2.95 -15.55 -3.31
C ALA A 15 -3.41 -15.24 -1.89
N THR A 16 -2.46 -15.02 -0.98
CA THR A 16 -2.79 -14.54 0.35
C THR A 16 -3.03 -13.03 0.34
N LEU A 17 -3.71 -12.53 1.38
CA LEU A 17 -3.83 -11.09 1.59
C LEU A 17 -2.45 -10.42 1.69
N SER A 18 -1.50 -11.05 2.38
CA SER A 18 -0.13 -10.55 2.51
C SER A 18 0.57 -10.38 1.16
N ASP A 19 0.45 -11.37 0.27
CA ASP A 19 1.08 -11.31 -1.07
C ASP A 19 0.47 -10.18 -1.92
N SER A 20 -0.84 -10.02 -1.83
CA SER A 20 -1.57 -8.97 -2.54
C SER A 20 -1.22 -7.57 -2.01
N LEU A 21 -1.06 -7.43 -0.70
CA LEU A 21 -0.66 -6.16 -0.07
C LEU A 21 0.78 -5.79 -0.41
N ASN A 22 1.71 -6.75 -0.40
CA ASN A 22 3.10 -6.51 -0.82
C ASN A 22 3.16 -6.06 -2.28
N SER A 23 2.46 -6.78 -3.17
CA SER A 23 2.38 -6.42 -4.59
C SER A 23 1.78 -5.02 -4.80
N LEU A 24 0.79 -4.65 -3.99
CA LEU A 24 0.18 -3.31 -4.02
C LEU A 24 1.18 -2.23 -3.58
N VAL A 25 1.94 -2.46 -2.51
CA VAL A 25 2.98 -1.53 -2.05
C VAL A 25 4.05 -1.37 -3.12
N ASP A 26 4.64 -2.47 -3.62
CA ASP A 26 5.67 -2.44 -4.67
C ASP A 26 5.19 -1.69 -5.92
N ARG A 27 3.94 -1.92 -6.33
CA ARG A 27 3.33 -1.19 -7.45
C ARG A 27 3.21 0.29 -7.15
N ALA A 28 2.71 0.65 -5.97
CA ALA A 28 2.56 2.05 -5.59
C ALA A 28 3.92 2.77 -5.48
N GLU A 29 4.97 2.08 -5.04
CA GLU A 29 6.32 2.66 -4.97
C GLU A 29 6.83 3.01 -6.38
N ASN A 30 6.67 2.07 -7.31
CA ASN A 30 7.05 2.26 -8.71
C ASN A 30 6.19 3.33 -9.41
N GLU A 31 4.88 3.37 -9.12
CA GLU A 31 3.94 4.30 -9.75
C GLU A 31 4.12 5.74 -9.26
N PHE A 32 4.32 5.93 -7.96
CA PHE A 32 4.40 7.25 -7.34
C PHE A 32 5.84 7.75 -7.10
N GLY A 33 6.84 6.89 -7.28
CA GLY A 33 8.25 7.27 -7.13
C GLY A 33 8.64 7.62 -5.70
N THR A 34 7.98 7.03 -4.70
CA THR A 34 8.34 7.13 -3.28
C THR A 34 8.39 5.74 -2.68
N SER A 35 9.44 5.45 -1.90
CA SER A 35 9.57 4.22 -1.11
C SER A 35 8.92 4.32 0.27
N TYR A 36 8.25 5.44 0.56
CA TYR A 36 7.62 5.70 1.85
C TYR A 36 6.13 5.49 1.72
N ILE A 37 5.76 4.21 1.68
CA ILE A 37 4.39 3.73 1.56
C ILE A 37 4.03 2.94 2.81
N GLU A 38 2.92 3.31 3.44
CA GLU A 38 2.41 2.64 4.62
C GLU A 38 0.96 2.22 4.39
N ILE A 39 0.60 1.01 4.79
CA ILE A 39 -0.79 0.57 4.83
C ILE A 39 -1.45 1.17 6.07
N ALA A 40 -2.25 2.21 5.87
CA ALA A 40 -2.95 2.91 6.94
C ALA A 40 -4.19 2.14 7.42
N SER A 41 -4.90 1.47 6.50
CA SER A 41 -6.12 0.73 6.82
C SER A 41 -6.44 -0.32 5.76
N ILE A 42 -7.10 -1.38 6.21
CA ILE A 42 -7.66 -2.43 5.36
C ILE A 42 -9.13 -2.60 5.77
N VAL A 43 -10.04 -2.29 4.85
CA VAL A 43 -11.47 -2.36 5.07
C VAL A 43 -12.05 -3.51 4.24
N PRO A 44 -12.50 -4.61 4.85
CA PRO A 44 -13.17 -5.67 4.11
C PRO A 44 -14.51 -5.16 3.59
N THR A 45 -14.76 -5.37 2.29
CA THR A 45 -16.02 -5.02 1.63
C THR A 45 -16.82 -6.26 1.22
N LYS A 46 -16.13 -7.37 0.91
CA LYS A 46 -16.67 -8.72 0.66
C LYS A 46 -15.67 -9.77 1.15
N PRO A 47 -16.03 -11.07 1.21
CA PRO A 47 -15.13 -12.13 1.70
C PRO A 47 -13.76 -12.18 1.00
N ASP A 48 -13.71 -11.80 -0.27
CA ASP A 48 -12.55 -11.82 -1.16
C ASP A 48 -12.12 -10.41 -1.58
N ARG A 49 -12.70 -9.34 -1.03
CA ARG A 49 -12.48 -7.96 -1.50
C ARG A 49 -12.23 -6.98 -0.36
N PHE A 50 -11.17 -6.22 -0.50
CA PHE A 50 -10.69 -5.27 0.50
C PHE A 50 -10.44 -3.92 -0.15
N THR A 51 -10.84 -2.85 0.53
CA THR A 51 -10.35 -1.50 0.25
C THR A 51 -9.13 -1.26 1.12
N VAL A 52 -7.98 -1.03 0.50
CA VAL A 52 -6.71 -0.76 1.17
C VAL A 52 -6.41 0.73 1.04
N ILE A 53 -6.12 1.38 2.15
CA ILE A 53 -5.75 2.79 2.21
C ILE A 53 -4.24 2.85 2.46
N LEU A 54 -3.52 3.47 1.53
CA LEU A 54 -2.09 3.71 1.63
C LEU A 54 -1.81 5.18 1.95
N ASN A 55 -0.90 5.42 2.89
CA ASN A 55 -0.25 6.70 3.07
C ASN A 55 1.00 6.73 2.19
N LEU A 56 1.10 7.75 1.34
CA LEU A 56 2.24 8.03 0.49
C LEU A 56 2.95 9.27 1.02
N ASP A 57 4.17 9.15 1.52
CA ASP A 57 4.97 10.31 1.93
C ASP A 57 6.00 10.68 0.86
N PHE A 58 5.84 11.86 0.28
CA PHE A 58 6.75 12.40 -0.72
C PHE A 58 7.86 13.30 -0.14
N ASN A 59 7.83 13.59 1.16
CA ASN A 59 8.84 14.46 1.78
C ASN A 59 10.00 13.70 2.41
N ARG A 60 9.82 12.42 2.75
CA ARG A 60 10.90 11.61 3.31
C ARG A 60 11.91 11.31 2.21
N LYS A 61 13.15 11.75 2.39
CA LYS A 61 14.27 11.35 1.55
C LYS A 61 14.85 10.05 2.09
N LEU A 62 15.24 9.15 1.18
CA LEU A 62 15.94 7.90 1.47
C LEU A 62 17.15 8.18 2.38
N GLY A 63 17.00 8.03 3.71
CA GLY A 63 18.08 8.27 4.66
C GLY A 63 17.73 9.01 5.97
N GLU A 64 16.52 9.53 6.17
CA GLU A 64 16.18 10.27 7.40
C GLU A 64 15.81 9.40 8.62
N ASP A 65 15.63 8.08 8.46
CA ASP A 65 15.32 7.15 9.57
C ASP A 65 16.59 6.56 10.25
N LYS A 66 17.77 7.13 10.03
CA LYS A 66 19.01 6.79 10.75
C LYS A 66 19.50 7.97 11.59
N ALA A 67 18.77 8.34 12.64
CA ALA A 67 19.23 9.26 13.69
C ALA A 67 18.77 8.76 15.06
#